data_AF-A0A6B3SKU5-F1
#
_entry.id   AF-A0A6B3SKU5-F1
#
_cell.length_a   1.000
_cell.length_b   1.000
_cell.length_c   1.000
_cell.angle_alpha   90.00
_cell.angle_beta   90.00
_cell.angle_gamma   90.00
#
_symmetry.space_group_name_H-M   'P 1'
#
loop_
_entity.id
_entity.type
_entity.pdbx_description
1 polymer ?
#
loop_
_entity_poly.entity_id
_entity_poly.type
_entity_poly.pdbx_seq_one_letter_code
_entity_poly.pdbx_strand_id
1 'polypeptide(L)'
;MSDTPYYEHHVFICQNYREEGRPCCADKGAKEAQEHAKSRIKKLNLNGQGKVRINKSGCLDRCEEGPVIVIYPQGTWYTYVDTNDIDEIIDEHIVGGRVVERLKI
;
A
#
# COMPACT_ATOMS: atom_id res chain seq x y z
N MET A 1 -9.71 10.12 26.19
CA MET A 1 -8.72 9.85 25.13
C MET A 1 -9.33 10.37 23.84
N SER A 2 -8.57 11.03 22.98
CA SER A 2 -9.09 11.53 21.70
C SER A 2 -9.41 10.35 20.78
N ASP A 3 -10.64 10.25 20.28
CA ASP A 3 -11.04 9.23 19.28
C ASP A 3 -10.43 9.47 17.89
N THR A 4 -9.66 10.57 17.73
CA THR A 4 -8.93 10.87 16.49
C THR A 4 -7.83 9.85 16.26
N PRO A 5 -7.82 9.14 15.12
CA PRO A 5 -6.74 8.24 14.74
C PRO A 5 -5.38 8.96 14.68
N TYR A 6 -4.30 8.28 15.09
CA TYR A 6 -2.95 8.86 15.01
C TYR A 6 -2.47 9.05 13.56
N TYR A 7 -2.99 8.24 12.63
CA TYR A 7 -2.82 8.39 11.18
C TYR A 7 -4.19 8.33 10.51
N GLU A 8 -4.42 9.20 9.53
CA GLU A 8 -5.61 9.17 8.68
C GLU A 8 -5.66 7.89 7.84
N HIS A 9 -4.52 7.52 7.24
CA HIS A 9 -4.38 6.29 6.47
C HIS A 9 -3.19 5.45 6.90
N HIS A 10 -3.45 4.15 7.07
CA HIS A 10 -2.42 3.12 7.14
C HIS A 10 -2.40 2.35 5.83
N VAL A 11 -1.28 2.45 5.12
CA VAL A 11 -1.03 1.68 3.90
C VAL A 11 -0.05 0.58 4.23
N PHE A 12 -0.46 -0.67 4.07
CA PHE A 12 0.42 -1.83 4.22
C PHE A 12 0.71 -2.43 2.86
N ILE A 13 2.01 -2.57 2.55
CA ILE A 13 2.47 -3.27 1.36
C ILE A 13 3.09 -4.59 1.82
N CYS A 14 2.59 -5.70 1.28
CA CYS A 14 3.10 -7.02 1.61
C CYS A 14 4.51 -7.19 1.02
N GLN A 15 5.50 -7.44 1.87
CA GLN A 15 6.88 -7.71 1.45
C GLN A 15 7.32 -9.12 1.85
N ASN A 16 6.36 -10.01 2.09
CA ASN A 16 6.66 -11.35 2.53
C ASN A 16 7.43 -12.11 1.45
N TYR A 17 8.54 -12.71 1.84
CA TYR A 17 9.29 -13.69 1.06
C TYR A 17 8.89 -15.10 1.46
N ARG A 18 8.87 -16.04 0.51
CA ARG A 18 8.68 -17.47 0.77
C ARG A 18 9.76 -18.27 0.05
N GLU A 19 10.27 -19.28 0.72
CA GLU A 19 11.20 -20.24 0.11
C GLU A 19 10.46 -21.17 -0.88
N GLU A 20 11.26 -21.85 -1.72
CA GLU A 20 10.82 -22.92 -2.63
C GLU A 20 9.85 -22.50 -3.76
N GLY A 21 9.93 -21.24 -4.20
CA GLY A 21 9.21 -20.77 -5.39
C GLY A 21 7.69 -20.63 -5.20
N ARG A 22 7.21 -20.69 -3.95
CA ARG A 22 5.80 -20.38 -3.64
C ARG A 22 5.50 -18.92 -3.94
N PRO A 23 4.33 -18.59 -4.53
CA PRO A 23 3.96 -17.20 -4.81
C PRO A 23 4.12 -16.31 -3.58
N CYS A 24 4.87 -15.23 -3.72
CA CYS A 24 5.07 -14.25 -2.67
C CYS A 24 5.22 -12.83 -3.25
N CYS A 25 4.97 -11.81 -2.43
CA CYS A 25 5.01 -10.41 -2.90
C CYS A 25 6.45 -9.89 -3.04
N ALA A 26 7.39 -10.41 -2.25
CA ALA A 26 8.79 -10.00 -2.32
C ALA A 26 9.39 -10.18 -3.72
N ASP A 27 9.03 -11.27 -4.42
CA ASP A 27 9.51 -11.58 -5.77
C ASP A 27 8.87 -10.71 -6.87
N LYS A 28 7.85 -9.93 -6.51
CA LYS A 28 7.10 -9.05 -7.43
C LYS A 28 7.41 -7.57 -7.20
N GLY A 29 8.64 -7.25 -6.80
CA GLY A 29 9.10 -5.86 -6.64
C GLY A 29 8.52 -5.11 -5.43
N ALA A 30 7.91 -5.80 -4.46
CA ALA A 30 7.20 -5.13 -3.36
C ALA A 30 8.08 -4.26 -2.44
N LYS A 31 9.39 -4.50 -2.42
CA LYS A 31 10.33 -3.62 -1.74
C LYS A 31 10.39 -2.25 -2.42
N GLU A 32 10.60 -2.25 -3.73
CA GLU A 32 10.68 -1.03 -4.54
C GLU A 32 9.36 -0.26 -4.51
N ALA A 33 8.23 -0.93 -4.63
CA ALA A 33 6.91 -0.31 -4.55
C ALA A 33 6.68 0.44 -3.22
N GLN A 34 7.12 -0.15 -2.10
CA GLN A 34 7.00 0.48 -0.78
C GLN A 34 7.94 1.67 -0.61
N GLU A 35 9.17 1.58 -1.11
CA GLU A 35 10.13 2.68 -1.08
C GLU A 35 9.64 3.85 -1.95
N HIS A 36 9.09 3.55 -3.14
CA HIS A 36 8.45 4.51 -4.03
C HIS A 36 7.26 5.19 -3.36
N ALA A 37 6.30 4.42 -2.83
CA ALA A 37 5.14 4.96 -2.12
C ALA A 37 5.55 5.89 -0.96
N LYS A 38 6.55 5.47 -0.17
CA LYS A 38 7.07 6.28 0.96
C LYS A 38 7.71 7.58 0.47
N SER A 39 8.46 7.53 -0.63
CA SER A 39 9.06 8.71 -1.26
C SER A 39 7.99 9.66 -1.80
N ARG A 40 6.97 9.13 -2.49
CA ARG A 40 5.85 9.89 -3.05
C ARG A 40 5.03 10.60 -1.98
N ILE A 41 4.59 9.89 -0.93
CA ILE A 41 3.87 10.49 0.20
C ILE A 41 4.70 11.59 0.88
N LYS A 42 6.02 11.41 1.00
CA LYS A 42 6.91 12.45 1.54
C LYS A 42 6.99 13.68 0.63
N LYS A 43 7.11 13.49 -0.70
CA LYS A 43 7.13 14.59 -1.67
C LYS A 43 5.83 15.42 -1.66
N LEU A 44 4.70 14.77 -1.38
CA LEU A 44 3.40 15.43 -1.22
C LEU A 44 3.19 16.07 0.17
N ASN A 45 4.17 15.97 1.08
CA ASN A 45 4.05 16.38 2.48
C ASN A 45 2.89 15.70 3.22
N LEU A 46 2.54 14.47 2.82
CA LEU A 46 1.47 13.66 3.40
C LEU A 46 1.97 12.66 4.45
N ASN A 47 3.26 12.67 4.80
CA ASN A 47 3.80 11.85 5.87
C ASN A 47 3.68 12.55 7.24
N GLY A 48 3.48 11.76 8.30
CA GLY A 48 3.51 12.25 9.69
C GLY A 48 2.20 12.03 10.43
N GLN A 49 2.15 12.53 11.67
CA GLN A 49 0.98 12.41 12.54
C GLN A 49 -0.26 13.05 11.89
N GLY A 50 -1.39 12.35 11.97
CA GLY A 50 -2.67 12.75 11.41
C GLY A 50 -2.77 12.61 9.89
N LYS A 51 -1.77 12.01 9.22
CA LYS A 51 -1.73 11.87 7.76
C LYS A 51 -1.52 10.40 7.36
N VAL A 52 -0.70 10.13 6.34
CA VAL A 52 -0.51 8.79 5.76
C VAL A 52 0.75 8.14 6.32
N ARG A 53 0.62 6.87 6.71
CA ARG A 53 1.74 6.01 7.07
C ARG A 53 1.85 4.83 6.11
N ILE A 54 2.94 4.81 5.34
CA ILE A 54 3.35 3.63 4.55
C ILE A 54 4.11 2.67 5.46
N ASN A 55 3.66 1.41 5.51
CA ASN A 55 4.25 0.33 6.30
C ASN A 55 4.60 -0.85 5.40
N LYS A 56 5.69 -1.53 5.75
CA LYS A 56 5.93 -2.91 5.30
C LYS A 56 5.08 -3.86 6.15
N SER A 57 4.63 -4.96 5.56
CA SER A 57 3.93 -6.04 6.26
C SER A 57 4.51 -7.41 5.88
N GLY A 58 4.24 -8.39 6.74
CA GLY A 58 4.40 -9.80 6.42
C GLY A 58 3.29 -10.29 5.49
N CYS A 59 3.09 -11.61 5.42
CA CYS A 59 2.05 -12.19 4.58
C CYS A 59 0.66 -11.67 4.98
N LEU A 60 -0.12 -11.22 4.00
CA LEU A 60 -1.52 -10.78 4.17
C LEU A 60 -2.54 -11.82 3.66
N ASP A 61 -2.08 -13.04 3.42
CA ASP A 61 -2.87 -14.22 3.01
C ASP A 61 -3.57 -14.12 1.63
N ARG A 62 -3.19 -13.12 0.82
CA ARG A 62 -3.66 -12.91 -0.57
C ARG A 62 -2.53 -13.12 -1.59
N CYS A 63 -1.75 -14.20 -1.44
CA CYS A 63 -0.54 -14.43 -2.27
C CYS A 63 -0.85 -14.59 -3.77
N GLU A 64 -1.98 -15.22 -4.12
CA GLU A 64 -2.40 -15.44 -5.51
C GLU A 64 -2.75 -14.13 -6.23
N GLU A 65 -3.09 -13.08 -5.49
CA GLU A 65 -3.44 -11.76 -6.01
C GLU A 65 -2.26 -10.76 -5.89
N GLY A 66 -1.13 -11.25 -5.38
CA GLY A 66 0.05 -10.44 -5.12
C GLY A 66 0.65 -9.81 -6.38
N PRO A 67 1.37 -8.68 -6.24
CA PRO A 67 1.70 -8.04 -4.98
C PRO A 67 0.53 -7.22 -4.43
N VAL A 68 0.31 -7.27 -3.12
CA VAL A 68 -0.89 -6.66 -2.51
C VAL A 68 -0.59 -5.44 -1.63
N ILE A 69 -1.52 -4.50 -1.66
CA ILE A 69 -1.61 -3.32 -0.79
C ILE A 69 -2.97 -3.34 -0.10
N VAL A 70 -3.00 -3.00 1.19
CA VAL A 70 -4.25 -2.70 1.89
C VAL A 70 -4.19 -1.32 2.53
N ILE A 71 -5.28 -0.56 2.39
CA ILE A 71 -5.42 0.80 2.91
C ILE A 71 -6.54 0.82 3.96
N TYR A 72 -6.19 1.16 5.19
CA TYR A 72 -7.10 1.40 6.30
C TYR A 72 -7.33 2.90 6.54
N PRO A 73 -8.49 3.30 7.10
CA PRO A 73 -9.50 2.46 7.75
C PRO A 73 -10.47 1.73 6.82
N GLN A 74 -10.51 2.07 5.53
CA GLN A 74 -11.49 1.52 4.58
C GLN A 74 -11.36 0.01 4.37
N GLY A 75 -10.17 -0.55 4.57
CA GLY A 75 -9.89 -1.96 4.24
C GLY A 75 -9.92 -2.21 2.74
N THR A 76 -9.58 -1.20 1.92
CA THR A 76 -9.53 -1.33 0.47
C THR A 76 -8.23 -2.04 0.06
N TRP A 77 -8.36 -3.06 -0.78
CA TRP A 77 -7.25 -3.86 -1.26
C TRP A 77 -6.95 -3.56 -2.73
N TYR A 78 -5.67 -3.58 -3.07
CA TYR A 78 -5.18 -3.39 -4.43
C TYR A 78 -4.10 -4.41 -4.78
N THR A 79 -4.03 -4.74 -6.06
CA THR A 79 -2.83 -5.27 -6.70
C THR A 79 -2.18 -4.17 -7.57
N TYR A 80 -0.96 -4.41 -8.06
CA TYR A 80 -0.23 -3.46 -8.91
C TYR A 80 0.82 -4.17 -9.77
N VAL A 81 1.19 -3.54 -10.88
CA VAL A 81 2.22 -4.01 -11.82
C VAL A 81 3.52 -3.23 -11.66
N ASP A 82 3.44 -1.90 -11.54
CA ASP A 82 4.60 -1.01 -11.51
C ASP A 82 4.39 0.18 -10.57
N THR A 83 5.33 1.14 -10.59
CA THR A 83 5.27 2.35 -9.76
C THR A 83 4.21 3.36 -10.22
N ASN A 84 3.75 3.30 -11.48
CA ASN A 84 2.66 4.17 -11.96
C ASN A 84 1.33 3.77 -11.32
N ASP A 85 1.09 2.47 -11.16
CA ASP A 85 -0.07 1.97 -10.41
C ASP A 85 -0.07 2.44 -8.95
N ILE A 86 1.12 2.49 -8.33
CA ILE A 86 1.29 3.04 -6.98
C ILE A 86 0.97 4.53 -6.94
N ASP A 87 1.44 5.29 -7.93
CA ASP A 87 1.15 6.73 -8.03
C ASP A 87 -0.35 6.98 -8.26
N GLU A 88 -1.04 6.17 -9.08
CA GLU A 88 -2.48 6.27 -9.27
C GLU A 88 -3.26 5.96 -7.99
N ILE A 89 -2.89 4.92 -7.22
CA ILE A 89 -3.50 4.64 -5.91
C ILE A 89 -3.32 5.82 -4.95
N ILE A 90 -2.14 6.44 -4.94
CA ILE A 90 -1.89 7.60 -4.07
C ILE A 90 -2.71 8.81 -4.54
N ASP A 91 -2.68 9.15 -5.82
CA ASP A 91 -3.29 10.37 -6.33
C ASP A 91 -4.83 10.27 -6.35
N GLU A 92 -5.40 9.13 -6.73
CA GLU A 92 -6.85 8.95 -6.77
C GLU A 92 -7.44 8.58 -5.41
N HIS A 93 -6.88 7.59 -4.71
CA HIS A 93 -7.51 7.08 -3.48
C HIS A 93 -7.07 7.85 -2.25
N ILE A 94 -5.78 8.04 -2.03
CA ILE A 94 -5.27 8.72 -0.83
C ILE A 94 -5.51 10.23 -0.91
N VAL A 95 -5.25 10.86 -2.05
CA VAL A 95 -5.43 12.32 -2.23
C VAL A 95 -6.84 12.66 -2.69
N GLY A 96 -7.37 11.92 -3.68
CA GLY A 96 -8.66 12.21 -4.29
C GLY A 96 -9.87 11.56 -3.61
N GLY A 97 -9.67 10.64 -2.66
CA GLY A 97 -10.74 9.89 -2.00
C GLY A 97 -11.51 8.93 -2.91
N ARG A 98 -10.98 8.59 -4.09
CA ARG A 98 -11.62 7.75 -5.12
C ARG A 98 -10.89 6.41 -5.26
N VAL A 99 -11.63 5.31 -5.14
CA VAL A 99 -11.07 3.97 -5.31
C VAL A 99 -10.68 3.73 -6.77
N VAL A 100 -9.49 3.17 -6.98
CA VAL A 100 -8.97 2.79 -8.30
C VAL A 100 -9.51 1.42 -8.68
N GLU A 101 -10.75 1.36 -9.19
CA GLU A 101 -11.47 0.09 -9.41
C GLU A 101 -10.72 -0.90 -10.32
N ARG A 102 -9.90 -0.43 -11.27
CA ARG A 102 -9.10 -1.32 -12.15
C ARG A 102 -8.01 -2.10 -11.40
N LEU A 103 -7.55 -1.61 -10.25
CA LEU A 103 -6.48 -2.21 -9.45
C LEU A 103 -7.01 -2.93 -8.21
N LYS A 104 -8.30 -2.75 -7.91
CA LYS A 104 -8.94 -3.27 -6.70
C LYS A 104 -9.11 -4.79 -6.78
N ILE A 105 -8.90 -5.46 -5.65
CA ILE A 105 -9.03 -6.91 -5.51
C ILE A 105 -9.90 -7.31 -4.31
#